data_AF-A0A3D5P8U9-F1
#
_entry.id   AF-A0A3D5P8U9-F1
#
_cell.length_a   1.000
_cell.length_b   1.000
_cell.length_c   1.000
_cell.angle_alpha   90.00
_cell.angle_beta   90.00
_cell.angle_gamma   90.00
#
_symmetry.space_group_name_H-M   'P 1'
#
loop_
_entity.id
_entity.type
_entity.pdbx_description
1 polymer ?
#
loop_
_entity_poly.entity_id
_entity_poly.type
_entity_poly.pdbx_seq_one_letter_code
_entity_poly.pdbx_strand_id
1 'polypeptide(L)' 'MNSAKVGSTSVGYAYNSDGVRTEKTVNGVKTSYLLDGSTIIAQKAGNDVLWFLYDSDGTRVGFTYNGTAYFYTT' A
#
# COMPACT_ATOMS: atom_id res chain seq x y z
N MET A 1 -13.10 7.40 7.44
CA MET A 1 -12.55 7.53 6.06
C MET A 1 -12.61 9.00 5.69
N ASN A 2 -11.48 9.60 5.33
CA ASN A 2 -11.45 10.97 4.82
C ASN A 2 -11.47 10.89 3.29
N SER A 3 -12.40 11.60 2.65
CA SER A 3 -12.53 11.64 1.19
C SER A 3 -12.22 13.03 0.65
N ALA A 4 -11.57 13.07 -0.51
CA ALA A 4 -11.27 14.28 -1.26
C ALA A 4 -11.54 14.02 -2.75
N LYS A 5 -11.97 15.05 -3.48
CA LYS A 5 -12.24 14.98 -4.91
C LYS A 5 -11.29 15.94 -5.64
N VAL A 6 -10.55 15.44 -6.61
CA VAL A 6 -9.70 16.25 -7.50
C VAL A 6 -10.17 16.02 -8.94
N GLY A 7 -10.77 17.05 -9.55
CA GLY A 7 -11.47 16.90 -10.83
C GLY A 7 -12.62 15.89 -10.72
N SER A 8 -12.63 14.86 -11.57
CA SER A 8 -13.59 13.74 -11.51
C SER A 8 -13.13 12.58 -10.61
N THR A 9 -11.88 12.60 -10.12
CA THR A 9 -11.31 11.49 -9.34
C THR A 9 -11.77 11.60 -7.90
N SER A 10 -12.39 10.53 -7.39
CA SER A 10 -12.73 10.38 -5.97
C SER A 10 -11.64 9.58 -5.27
N VAL A 11 -11.09 10.14 -4.19
CA VAL A 11 -10.03 9.51 -3.40
C VAL A 11 -10.43 9.48 -1.93
N GLY A 12 -10.19 8.36 -1.26
CA GLY A 12 -10.42 8.21 0.17
C GLY A 12 -9.29 7.45 0.87
N TYR A 13 -9.06 7.77 2.14
CA TYR A 13 -8.04 7.11 2.97
C TYR A 13 -8.59 6.74 4.35
N ALA A 14 -8.08 5.65 4.90
CA ALA A 14 -8.28 5.26 6.30
C ALA A 14 -6.91 5.09 6.98
N TYR A 15 -6.87 5.37 8.28
CA TYR A 15 -5.67 5.35 9.11
C TYR A 15 -5.95 4.62 10.42
N ASN A 16 -4.93 3.98 10.99
CA ASN A 16 -5.00 3.44 12.36
C ASN A 16 -4.81 4.58 13.40
N SER A 17 -4.84 4.22 14.70
CA SER A 17 -4.64 5.16 15.81
C SER A 17 -3.29 5.90 15.77
N ASP A 18 -2.27 5.28 15.16
CA ASP A 18 -0.92 5.81 15.06
C ASP A 18 -0.73 6.68 13.81
N GLY A 19 -1.81 6.91 13.05
CA GLY A 19 -1.80 7.72 11.83
C GLY A 19 -1.19 7.00 10.62
N VAL A 20 -0.96 5.69 10.68
CA VAL A 20 -0.49 4.89 9.55
C VAL A 20 -1.66 4.52 8.66
N ARG A 21 -1.51 4.71 7.35
CA ARG A 21 -2.57 4.43 6.38
C ARG A 21 -2.84 2.94 6.27
N THR A 22 -4.10 2.55 6.51
CA THR A 22 -4.59 1.16 6.45
C THR A 22 -5.41 0.87 5.21
N GLU A 23 -6.03 1.90 4.60
CA GLU A 23 -6.76 1.75 3.33
C GLU A 23 -6.61 2.98 2.43
N LYS A 24 -6.71 2.75 1.11
CA LYS A 24 -6.86 3.76 0.06
C LYS A 24 -8.02 3.33 -0.85
N THR A 25 -8.87 4.26 -1.26
CA THR A 25 -9.90 4.03 -2.27
C THR A 25 -9.74 5.07 -3.37
N VAL A 26 -9.62 4.66 -4.64
CA VAL A 26 -9.58 5.56 -5.79
C VAL A 26 -10.61 5.11 -6.81
N ASN A 27 -11.56 5.99 -7.14
CA ASN A 27 -12.65 5.70 -8.08
C ASN A 27 -13.37 4.37 -7.77
N GLY A 28 -13.61 4.10 -6.48
CA GLY A 28 -14.26 2.88 -6.00
C GLY A 28 -13.33 1.67 -5.85
N VAL A 29 -12.10 1.71 -6.38
CA VAL A 29 -11.11 0.63 -6.20
C VAL A 29 -10.44 0.78 -4.84
N LYS A 30 -10.68 -0.20 -3.96
CA LYS A 30 -10.06 -0.27 -2.63
C LYS A 30 -8.71 -1.00 -2.69
N THR A 31 -7.72 -0.42 -2.02
CA THR A 31 -6.45 -1.01 -1.66
C THR A 31 -6.34 -1.08 -0.14
N SER A 32 -6.11 -2.27 0.42
CA SER A 32 -5.87 -2.47 1.85
C SER A 32 -4.37 -2.70 2.10
N TYR A 33 -3.87 -2.18 3.22
CA TYR A 33 -2.45 -2.26 3.59
C TYR A 33 -2.27 -3.18 4.81
N LEU A 34 -1.30 -4.09 4.73
CA LEU A 34 -0.87 -4.93 5.85
C LEU A 34 0.33 -4.30 6.53
N LEU A 35 0.31 -4.29 7.87
CA LEU A 35 1.29 -3.61 8.71
C LEU A 35 2.08 -4.59 9.57
N ASP A 36 3.37 -4.30 9.74
CA ASP A 36 4.22 -4.78 10.84
C ASP A 36 4.70 -3.56 11.62
N GLY A 37 4.15 -3.34 12.81
CA GLY A 37 4.26 -2.07 13.52
C GLY A 37 3.76 -0.90 12.65
N SER A 38 4.62 0.09 12.42
CA SER A 38 4.34 1.23 11.54
C SER A 38 4.70 0.97 10.06
N THR A 39 5.30 -0.17 9.75
CA THR A 39 5.81 -0.49 8.41
C THR A 39 4.73 -1.18 7.59
N ILE A 40 4.45 -0.67 6.39
CA ILE A 40 3.60 -1.39 5.43
C ILE A 40 4.41 -2.49 4.77
N ILE A 41 3.99 -3.74 4.97
CA ILE A 41 4.66 -4.93 4.43
C ILE A 41 3.93 -5.52 3.21
N ALA A 42 2.65 -5.20 3.02
CA ALA A 42 1.93 -5.58 1.81
C ALA A 42 0.80 -4.61 1.46
N GLN A 43 0.37 -4.66 0.20
CA GLN A 43 -0.89 -4.06 -0.24
C GLN A 43 -1.69 -5.05 -1.10
N LYS A 44 -3.01 -4.99 -0.99
CA LYS A 44 -3.93 -5.80 -1.80
C LYS A 44 -4.97 -4.91 -2.48
N ALA A 45 -5.15 -5.07 -3.78
CA ALA A 45 -6.21 -4.43 -4.56
C ALA A 45 -6.92 -5.48 -5.41
N GLY A 46 -8.19 -5.77 -5.12
CA GLY A 46 -8.89 -6.90 -5.73
C GLY A 46 -8.20 -8.23 -5.42
N ASN A 47 -7.75 -8.94 -6.45
CA ASN A 47 -7.01 -10.19 -6.31
C ASN A 47 -5.48 -9.99 -6.32
N ASP A 48 -5.01 -8.81 -6.71
CA ASP A 48 -3.60 -8.53 -6.82
C ASP A 48 -3.01 -8.21 -5.45
N VAL A 49 -1.90 -8.86 -5.12
CA VAL A 49 -1.16 -8.66 -3.88
C VAL A 49 0.28 -8.30 -4.21
N LEU A 50 0.74 -7.23 -3.56
CA LEU A 50 2.13 -6.79 -3.59
C LEU A 50 2.73 -6.89 -2.20
N TRP A 51 3.78 -7.68 -2.03
CA TRP A 51 4.57 -7.79 -0.79
C TRP A 51 5.85 -6.99 -0.94
N PHE A 52 6.11 -6.05 -0.04
CA PHE A 52 7.35 -5.27 -0.07
C PHE A 52 8.53 -6.09 0.43
N LEU A 53 9.66 -5.98 -0.27
CA LEU A 53 10.93 -6.62 0.10
C LEU A 53 11.83 -5.57 0.73
N TYR A 54 12.37 -5.90 1.90
CA TYR A 54 13.26 -5.03 2.67
C TYR A 54 14.61 -5.73 2.88
N ASP A 55 15.69 -4.97 2.81
CA ASP A 55 17.00 -5.39 3.29
C ASP A 55 17.02 -5.34 4.83
N SER A 56 18.04 -5.94 5.43
CA SER A 56 18.32 -6.02 6.86
C SER A 56 18.39 -4.67 7.57
N ASP A 57 18.70 -3.59 6.85
CA ASP A 57 18.74 -2.21 7.37
C ASP A 57 17.37 -1.51 7.33
N GLY A 58 16.33 -2.17 6.82
CA GLY A 58 14.99 -1.63 6.64
C GLY A 58 14.79 -0.87 5.32
N THR A 59 15.79 -0.84 4.44
CA THR A 59 15.66 -0.25 3.10
C THR A 59 14.73 -1.10 2.25
N ARG A 60 13.72 -0.49 1.64
CA ARG A 60 12.86 -1.21 0.68
C ARG A 60 13.61 -1.39 -0.64
N VAL A 61 13.91 -2.63 -0.99
CA VAL A 61 14.71 -2.99 -2.18
C VAL A 61 13.86 -3.48 -3.35
N GLY A 62 12.59 -3.77 -3.11
CA GLY A 62 11.69 -4.24 -4.16
C GLY A 62 10.34 -4.69 -3.64
N PHE A 63 9.70 -5.55 -4.42
CA PHE A 63 8.45 -6.20 -4.06
C PHE A 63 8.24 -7.49 -4.83
N THR A 64 7.38 -8.39 -4.33
CA THR A 64 6.76 -9.43 -5.16
C THR A 64 5.35 -9.00 -5.54
N TYR A 65 4.98 -9.15 -6.81
CA TYR A 65 3.64 -8.92 -7.33
C TYR A 65 3.09 -10.25 -7.84
N ASN A 66 2.04 -10.75 -7.19
CA ASN A 66 1.43 -12.05 -7.48
C ASN A 66 2.46 -13.19 -7.64
N GLY A 67 3.49 -13.17 -6.78
CA GLY A 67 4.56 -14.17 -6.76
C GLY A 67 5.79 -13.85 -7.63
N THR A 68 5.74 -12.85 -8.52
CA THR A 68 6.89 -12.42 -9.32
C THR A 68 7.66 -11.30 -8.62
N ALA A 69 8.96 -11.46 -8.44
CA ALA A 69 9.82 -10.45 -7.80
C ALA A 69 10.25 -9.35 -8.77
N TYR A 70 10.26 -8.11 -8.27
CA TYR A 70 10.75 -6.90 -8.95
C TYR A 70 11.62 -6.12 -7.98
N PHE A 71 12.79 -5.69 -8.42
CA PHE A 71 13.77 -4.96 -7.61
C PHE A 71 13.93 -3.54 -8.15
N TYR A 72 14.12 -2.59 -7.25
CA TYR A 72 14.43 -1.22 -7.64
C TYR A 72 15.85 -1.15 -8.20
N THR A 73 16.02 -0.37 -9.27
CA THR A 73 17.35 -0.05 -9.83
C THR A 73 17.74 1.34 -9.35
N THR A 74 19.01 1.52 -9.03
CA THR A 74 19.60 2.83 -8.69
C THR A 74 20.19 3.51 -9.91
#